data_AF-A0A7J4P0Y4-F1
#
_entry.id   AF-A0A7J4P0Y4-F1
#
_cell.length_a   1.000
_cell.length_b   1.000
_cell.length_c   1.000
_cell.angle_alpha   90.00
_cell.angle_beta   90.00
_cell.angle_gamma   90.00
#
_symmetry.space_group_name_H-M   'P 1'
#
loop_
_entity.id
_entity.type
_entity.pdbx_description
1 polymer ?
#
loop_
_entity_poly.entity_id
_entity_poly.type
_entity_poly.pdbx_seq_one_letter_code
_entity_poly.pdbx_strand_id
1 'polypeptide(L)'
;MTENIACCGLDCGKCRAYIATRRNDWEMAGEIAKLWSSAIEGTYTADDIWCDGCHSDRLHGFCVRCPPRLCAKDKGLANCGVCGDYLCGKLEALYDFWIESSPAEARANLERVRARTPPS
;
A
#
# COMPACT_ATOMS: atom_id res chain seq x y z
N MET A 1 -16.99 1.36 9.63
CA MET A 1 -15.82 1.96 8.94
C MET A 1 -15.61 1.15 7.68
N THR A 2 -15.63 1.78 6.51
CA THR A 2 -15.30 1.12 5.23
C THR A 2 -13.80 0.84 5.21
N GLU A 3 -13.41 -0.42 5.41
CA GLU A 3 -12.02 -0.88 5.31
C GLU A 3 -11.52 -0.60 3.88
N ASN A 4 -10.70 0.43 3.69
CA ASN A 4 -10.10 0.75 2.39
C ASN A 4 -8.82 -0.07 2.22
N ILE A 5 -9.00 -1.37 1.95
CA ILE A 5 -7.89 -2.32 1.85
C ILE A 5 -7.17 -2.16 0.51
N ALA A 6 -5.89 -1.79 0.60
CA ALA A 6 -4.98 -1.68 -0.53
C ALA A 6 -4.71 -3.03 -1.19
N CYS A 7 -4.11 -3.03 -2.38
CA CYS A 7 -3.74 -4.28 -3.07
C CYS A 7 -2.88 -5.21 -2.21
N CYS A 8 -1.97 -4.63 -1.42
CA CYS A 8 -1.09 -5.34 -0.50
C CYS A 8 -1.70 -5.67 0.86
N GLY A 9 -2.97 -5.35 1.11
CA GLY A 9 -3.62 -5.61 2.39
C GLY A 9 -3.50 -4.51 3.43
N LEU A 10 -2.68 -3.48 3.20
CA LEU A 10 -2.62 -2.33 4.10
C LEU A 10 -3.97 -1.60 4.13
N ASP A 11 -4.45 -1.23 5.31
CA ASP A 11 -5.61 -0.34 5.44
C ASP A 11 -5.17 1.10 5.15
N CYS A 12 -5.63 1.67 4.03
CA CYS A 12 -5.32 3.06 3.70
C CYS A 12 -5.75 4.03 4.81
N GLY A 13 -6.81 3.73 5.58
CA GLY A 13 -7.24 4.54 6.71
C GLY A 13 -6.20 4.63 7.85
N LYS A 14 -5.23 3.71 7.88
CA LYS A 14 -4.12 3.68 8.85
C LYS A 14 -2.78 4.07 8.22
N CYS A 15 -2.73 4.29 6.91
CA CYS A 15 -1.50 4.65 6.20
C CYS A 15 -1.12 6.12 6.49
N ARG A 16 0.13 6.36 6.93
CA ARG A 16 0.64 7.70 7.25
C ARG A 16 0.53 8.67 6.07
N ALA A 17 0.87 8.23 4.84
CA ALA A 17 0.78 9.06 3.63
C ALA A 17 -0.67 9.48 3.31
N TYR A 18 -1.61 8.54 3.43
CA TYR A 18 -3.03 8.83 3.25
C TYR A 18 -3.52 9.80 4.33
N ILE A 19 -3.17 9.56 5.60
CA ILE A 19 -3.54 10.45 6.72
C ILE A 19 -2.99 11.86 6.52
N ALA A 20 -1.71 12.00 6.15
CA ALA A 20 -1.09 13.30 5.86
C ALA A 20 -1.84 14.02 4.73
N THR A 21 -2.19 13.30 3.66
CA THR A 21 -2.95 13.85 2.53
C THR A 21 -4.34 14.31 2.94
N ARG A 22 -5.07 13.50 3.71
CA ARG A 22 -6.43 13.86 4.19
C ARG A 22 -6.43 15.05 5.15
N ARG A 23 -5.31 15.29 5.85
CA ARG A 23 -5.12 16.43 6.77
C ARG A 23 -4.48 17.64 6.09
N ASN A 24 -4.02 17.51 4.85
CA ASN A 24 -3.20 18.52 4.17
C ASN A 24 -1.97 18.92 5.01
N ASP A 25 -1.35 17.92 5.64
CA ASP A 25 -0.30 18.09 6.65
C ASP A 25 1.10 17.96 6.01
N TRP A 26 1.68 19.11 5.66
CA TRP A 26 3.00 19.20 5.02
C TRP A 26 4.15 18.82 5.95
N GLU A 27 4.00 19.04 7.25
CA GLU A 27 5.02 18.69 8.24
C GLU A 27 5.12 17.16 8.34
N MET A 28 3.97 16.51 8.53
CA MET A 28 3.86 15.04 8.53
C MET A 28 4.37 14.46 7.20
N ALA A 29 4.03 15.06 6.06
CA ALA A 29 4.55 14.64 4.76
C ALA A 29 6.09 14.72 4.69
N GLY A 30 6.68 15.80 5.20
CA GLY A 30 8.14 15.96 5.26
C GLY A 30 8.84 14.94 6.17
N GLU A 31 8.23 14.58 7.30
CA GLU A 31 8.72 13.52 8.18
C GLU A 31 8.67 12.14 7.51
N ILE A 32 7.55 11.82 6.88
CA ILE A 32 7.37 10.56 6.13
C ILE A 32 8.42 10.48 5.01
N ALA A 33 8.60 11.56 4.25
CA ALA A 33 9.57 11.61 3.16
C ALA A 33 10.99 11.30 3.65
N LYS A 34 11.41 11.91 4.78
CA LYS A 34 12.72 11.63 5.39
C LYS A 34 12.83 10.17 5.85
N LEU A 35 11.79 9.63 6.47
CA LEU A 35 11.79 8.28 7.04
C LEU A 35 11.78 7.18 5.97
N TRP A 36 11.04 7.39 4.89
CA TRP A 36 10.90 6.42 3.80
C TRP A 36 12.00 6.56 2.74
N SER A 37 12.76 7.66 2.77
CA SER A 37 13.96 7.81 1.96
C SER A 37 15.01 6.78 2.39
N SER A 38 15.60 6.08 1.44
CA SER A 38 16.69 5.15 1.71
C SER A 38 17.69 5.12 0.56
N ALA A 39 18.88 4.57 0.80
CA ALA A 39 19.87 4.38 -0.25
C ALA A 39 19.37 3.46 -1.39
N ILE A 40 18.35 2.63 -1.11
CA ILE A 40 17.80 1.65 -2.06
C ILE A 40 16.60 2.24 -2.83
N GLU A 41 15.66 2.89 -2.13
CA GLU A 41 14.43 3.44 -2.73
C GLU A 41 14.57 4.87 -3.27
N GLY A 42 15.71 5.50 -2.99
CA GLY A 42 15.99 6.89 -3.32
C GLY A 42 15.47 7.87 -2.27
N THR A 43 15.57 9.15 -2.61
CA THR A 43 15.10 10.26 -1.77
C THR A 43 13.68 10.64 -2.16
N TYR A 44 12.79 10.67 -1.16
CA TYR A 44 11.45 11.25 -1.28
C TYR A 44 11.45 12.68 -0.77
N THR A 45 10.63 13.50 -1.40
CA THR A 45 10.24 14.84 -0.95
C THR A 45 8.84 14.80 -0.34
N ALA A 46 8.42 15.89 0.33
CA ALA A 46 7.05 15.98 0.84
C ALA A 46 6.00 15.85 -0.29
N ASP A 47 6.30 16.38 -1.47
CA ASP A 47 5.45 16.28 -2.66
C ASP A 47 5.24 14.84 -3.13
N ASP A 48 6.23 13.97 -2.91
CA ASP A 48 6.14 12.55 -3.26
C ASP A 48 5.24 11.75 -2.31
N ILE A 49 4.73 12.34 -1.21
CA ILE A 49 3.94 11.62 -0.20
C ILE A 49 2.43 11.70 -0.47
N TRP A 50 1.97 12.65 -1.27
CA TRP A 50 0.54 12.87 -1.49
C TRP A 50 -0.15 11.67 -2.16
N CYS A 51 -1.22 11.15 -1.53
CA CYS A 51 -1.89 9.92 -1.96
C CYS A 51 -3.38 9.91 -1.53
N ASP A 52 -4.28 9.59 -2.46
CA ASP A 52 -5.72 9.43 -2.19
C ASP A 52 -6.15 7.96 -2.00
N GLY A 53 -5.17 7.06 -1.85
CA GLY A 53 -5.38 5.64 -1.58
C GLY A 53 -4.96 4.75 -2.76
N CYS A 54 -4.78 3.46 -2.47
CA CYS A 54 -4.17 2.52 -3.42
C CYS A 54 -4.92 2.42 -4.76
N HIS A 55 -6.25 2.56 -4.74
CA HIS A 55 -7.11 2.44 -5.93
C HIS A 55 -7.39 3.77 -6.63
N SER A 56 -6.74 4.85 -6.20
CA SER A 56 -6.88 6.19 -6.79
C SER A 56 -5.82 6.47 -7.86
N ASP A 57 -5.98 7.61 -8.54
CA ASP A 57 -5.01 8.09 -9.53
C ASP A 57 -3.83 8.84 -8.89
N ARG A 58 -4.08 9.63 -7.83
CA ARG A 58 -3.02 10.33 -7.10
C ARG A 58 -2.39 9.41 -6.06
N LEU A 59 -1.14 9.05 -6.30
CA LEU A 59 -0.39 8.09 -5.49
C LEU A 59 0.91 8.73 -5.01
N HIS A 60 1.35 8.32 -3.83
CA HIS A 60 2.71 8.64 -3.39
C HIS A 60 3.74 7.92 -4.28
N GLY A 61 4.96 8.45 -4.35
CA GLY A 61 5.98 8.09 -5.36
C GLY A 61 6.27 6.58 -5.45
N PHE A 62 6.35 5.87 -4.33
CA PHE A 62 6.52 4.41 -4.34
C PHE A 62 5.30 3.68 -4.92
N CYS A 63 4.08 4.09 -4.53
CA CYS A 63 2.84 3.43 -4.97
C CYS A 63 2.63 3.51 -6.49
N VAL A 64 3.21 4.49 -7.17
CA VAL A 64 3.21 4.56 -8.65
C VAL A 64 3.86 3.32 -9.27
N ARG A 65 4.91 2.78 -8.64
CA ARG A 65 5.70 1.64 -9.12
C ARG A 65 5.54 0.36 -8.27
N CYS A 66 4.58 0.34 -7.34
CA CYS A 66 4.37 -0.76 -6.41
C CYS A 66 4.00 -2.07 -7.15
N PRO A 67 4.82 -3.14 -7.09
CA PRO A 67 4.60 -4.32 -7.91
C PRO A 67 3.28 -5.07 -7.63
N PRO A 68 2.85 -5.28 -6.36
CA PRO A 68 1.54 -5.87 -6.08
C PRO A 68 0.38 -5.04 -6.60
N ARG A 69 0.50 -3.70 -6.56
CA ARG A 69 -0.55 -2.80 -7.07
C ARG A 69 -0.69 -2.89 -8.58
N LEU A 70 0.43 -2.76 -9.31
CA LEU A 70 0.45 -2.86 -10.77
C LEU A 70 -0.08 -4.22 -11.23
N CYS A 71 0.39 -5.29 -10.60
CA CYS A 71 -0.08 -6.65 -10.90
C CYS A 71 -1.58 -6.84 -10.65
N ALA A 72 -2.13 -6.32 -9.54
CA ALA A 72 -3.56 -6.40 -9.26
C ALA A 72 -4.37 -5.59 -10.28
N LYS A 73 -3.91 -4.39 -10.64
CA LYS A 73 -4.54 -3.55 -11.67
C LYS A 73 -4.58 -4.25 -13.03
N ASP A 74 -3.47 -4.84 -13.47
CA ASP A 74 -3.37 -5.55 -14.74
C ASP A 74 -4.28 -6.78 -14.80
N LYS A 75 -4.44 -7.47 -13.65
CA LYS A 75 -5.35 -8.61 -13.51
C LYS A 75 -6.81 -8.22 -13.26
N GLY A 76 -7.13 -6.92 -13.15
CA GLY A 76 -8.47 -6.45 -12.79
C GLY A 76 -8.93 -6.86 -11.39
N LEU A 77 -7.99 -7.10 -10.46
CA LEU A 77 -8.27 -7.56 -9.11
C LEU A 77 -8.36 -6.39 -8.14
N ALA A 78 -9.31 -6.47 -7.21
CA ALA A 78 -9.47 -5.48 -6.15
C ALA A 78 -8.29 -5.49 -5.15
N ASN A 79 -7.70 -6.65 -4.86
CA ASN A 79 -6.48 -6.77 -4.08
C ASN A 79 -5.90 -8.19 -4.21
N CYS A 80 -4.75 -8.43 -3.58
CA CYS A 80 -4.10 -9.74 -3.62
C CYS A 80 -4.89 -10.86 -2.92
N GLY A 81 -5.86 -10.56 -2.06
CA GLY A 81 -6.65 -11.56 -1.32
C GLY A 81 -7.52 -12.42 -2.24
N VAL A 82 -8.05 -11.83 -3.32
CA VAL A 82 -8.83 -12.52 -4.36
C VAL A 82 -7.97 -13.16 -5.45
N CYS A 83 -6.63 -13.03 -5.37
CA CYS A 83 -5.72 -13.61 -6.35
C CYS A 83 -5.59 -15.12 -6.13
N GLY A 84 -5.59 -15.91 -7.21
CA GLY A 84 -5.28 -17.35 -7.17
C GLY A 84 -3.86 -17.60 -6.64
N ASP A 85 -2.91 -16.75 -7.05
CA ASP A 85 -1.49 -16.78 -6.65
C ASP A 85 -1.25 -16.03 -5.32
N TYR A 86 -2.18 -16.10 -4.37
CA TYR A 86 -2.04 -15.37 -3.10
C TYR A 86 -0.76 -15.76 -2.35
N LEU A 87 -0.14 -14.78 -1.69
CA LEU A 87 1.22 -14.86 -1.12
C LEU A 87 2.33 -15.17 -2.13
N CYS A 88 2.23 -14.67 -3.36
CA CYS A 88 3.34 -14.73 -4.31
C CYS A 88 4.52 -13.82 -3.92
N GLY A 89 5.70 -14.10 -4.51
CA GLY A 89 6.94 -13.37 -4.21
C GLY A 89 6.90 -11.86 -4.42
N LYS A 90 6.00 -11.32 -5.26
CA LYS A 90 5.84 -9.84 -5.40
C LYS A 90 5.31 -9.22 -4.11
N LEU A 91 4.37 -9.90 -3.46
CA LEU A 91 3.76 -9.43 -2.21
C LEU A 91 4.70 -9.66 -1.03
N GLU A 92 5.37 -10.81 -1.00
CA GLU A 92 6.33 -11.13 0.06
C GLU A 92 7.53 -10.20 0.03
N ALA A 93 8.11 -9.95 -1.15
CA ALA A 93 9.21 -9.00 -1.30
C ALA A 93 8.81 -7.60 -0.81
N LEU A 94 7.59 -7.13 -1.11
CA LEU A 94 7.09 -5.86 -0.59
C LEU A 94 7.07 -5.83 0.96
N TYR A 95 6.62 -6.92 1.58
CA TYR A 95 6.56 -7.02 3.04
C TYR A 95 7.94 -7.01 3.69
N ASP A 96 8.95 -7.59 3.04
CA ASP A 96 10.33 -7.58 3.54
C ASP A 96 10.95 -6.17 3.56
N PHE A 97 10.45 -5.26 2.73
CA PHE A 97 10.88 -3.86 2.70
C PHE A 97 10.14 -2.94 3.68
N TRP A 98 9.10 -3.42 4.36
CA TRP A 98 8.31 -2.57 5.26
C TRP A 98 9.05 -2.27 6.56
N ILE A 99 9.24 -0.97 6.83
CA ILE A 99 9.89 -0.49 8.05
C ILE A 99 8.86 -0.29 9.17
N GLU A 100 7.72 0.33 8.85
CA GLU A 100 6.71 0.74 9.86
C GLU A 100 5.39 -0.03 9.77
N SER A 101 5.09 -0.60 8.61
CA SER A 101 3.82 -1.29 8.38
C SER A 101 3.94 -2.75 8.82
N SER A 102 2.90 -3.31 9.43
CA SER A 102 2.87 -4.71 9.87
C SER A 102 2.48 -5.64 8.72
N PRO A 103 3.38 -6.51 8.22
CA PRO A 103 3.01 -7.52 7.24
C PRO A 103 1.94 -8.48 7.76
N ALA A 104 1.96 -8.79 9.06
CA ALA A 104 0.99 -9.69 9.68
C ALA A 104 -0.43 -9.10 9.64
N GLU A 105 -0.59 -7.80 9.93
CA GLU A 105 -1.90 -7.15 9.85
C GLU A 105 -2.39 -7.08 8.40
N ALA A 106 -1.51 -6.74 7.46
CA ALA A 106 -1.86 -6.70 6.04
C ALA A 106 -2.26 -8.07 5.48
N ARG A 107 -1.54 -9.15 5.85
CA ARG A 107 -1.92 -10.53 5.53
C ARG A 107 -3.29 -10.88 6.12
N ALA A 108 -3.54 -10.54 7.38
CA ALA A 108 -4.84 -10.80 8.02
C ALA A 108 -6.00 -10.04 7.34
N ASN A 109 -5.76 -8.81 6.84
CA ASN A 109 -6.74 -8.08 6.03
C ASN A 109 -7.03 -8.82 4.71
N LEU A 110 -6.00 -9.29 3.99
CA LEU A 110 -6.18 -10.02 2.73
C LEU A 110 -6.84 -11.38 2.94
N GLU A 111 -6.54 -12.08 4.03
CA GLU A 111 -7.20 -13.34 4.40
C GLU A 111 -8.68 -13.14 4.69
N ARG A 112 -9.05 -12.04 5.38
CA ARG A 112 -10.45 -11.66 5.56
C ARG A 112 -11.15 -11.39 4.23
N VAL A 113 -10.50 -10.72 3.29
CA VAL A 113 -11.04 -10.53 1.92
C VAL A 113 -11.21 -11.89 1.23
N ARG A 114 -10.18 -12.72 1.25
CA ARG A 114 -10.16 -14.05 0.61
C ARG A 114 -11.25 -14.96 1.14
N ALA A 115 -11.52 -14.94 2.44
CA ALA A 115 -12.59 -15.73 3.05
C ALA A 115 -13.99 -15.29 2.60
N ARG A 116 -14.18 -13.99 2.31
CA ARG A 116 -15.45 -13.43 1.79
C ARG A 116 -15.60 -13.58 0.28
N THR A 117 -14.48 -13.63 -0.43
CA THR A 117 -14.43 -13.73 -1.89
C THR A 117 -13.28 -14.66 -2.27
N PRO A 118 -13.53 -15.98 -2.27
CA PRO A 118 -12.54 -16.96 -2.70
C PRO A 118 -12.14 -16.71 -4.16
N PRO A 119 -10.88 -16.97 -4.55
CA PRO A 119 -10.51 -16.97 -5.96
C PRO A 119 -11.35 -18.02 -6.68
N SER A 120 -11.89 -17.63 -7.84
CA SER A 120 -12.52 -18.54 -8.80
C SER A 120 -11.51 -19.53 -9.36
#